data_AF-A0AAJ1UFS1-F1
#
_entry.id   AF-A0AAJ1UFS1-F1
#
_cell.length_a   1.000
_cell.length_b   1.000
_cell.length_c   1.000
_cell.angle_alpha   90.00
_cell.angle_beta   90.00
_cell.angle_gamma   90.00
#
_symmetry.space_group_name_H-M   'P 1'
#
loop_
_entity.id
_entity.type
_entity.pdbx_description
1 polymer ?
#
loop_
_entity_poly.entity_id
_entity_poly.type
_entity_poly.pdbx_seq_one_letter_code
_entity_poly.pdbx_strand_id
1 'polypeptide(L)'
;TKNKDFKAEIIKQPNIVRVIFCGKVAFEGAIDENEKVFKLKDEIVGSIKLKKGRKYLWLASSGKENGTGVGNPLPIHLAVPFQKMAEWTMGEEYQLGDTIWITEGLLKADRIAQLLYDYRKSSVFKEQKIDTFGSNVFGLPGVQTYNLILPLIKQKKVKRVVLAYDIDAATNDYVKMHLFRFSKELSKLGVELYTSIWNADEAKGLDDLLHLKLIPTIVRIA
;
A
#
# COMPACT_ATOMS: atom_id res chain seq x y z
N THR A 1 19.41 -27.60 -6.39
CA THR A 1 19.52 -28.49 -5.21
C THR A 1 20.09 -27.66 -4.08
N LYS A 2 19.39 -27.46 -2.95
CA LYS A 2 19.94 -26.68 -1.82
C LYS A 2 21.11 -27.46 -1.23
N ASN A 3 22.32 -26.93 -1.35
CA ASN A 3 23.49 -27.48 -0.66
C ASN A 3 23.24 -27.38 0.85
N LYS A 4 23.10 -28.52 1.54
CA LYS A 4 22.74 -28.56 2.98
C LYS A 4 23.80 -27.92 3.87
N ASP A 5 25.03 -27.82 3.37
CA ASP A 5 26.16 -27.25 4.08
C ASP A 5 26.29 -25.73 3.88
N PHE A 6 25.45 -25.13 3.03
CA PHE A 6 25.42 -23.70 2.77
C PHE A 6 24.25 -23.04 3.52
N LYS A 7 24.57 -22.15 4.45
CA LYS A 7 23.60 -21.40 5.26
C LYS A 7 23.92 -19.91 5.21
N ALA A 8 22.88 -19.10 5.30
CA ALA A 8 23.02 -17.65 5.43
C ALA A 8 22.01 -17.12 6.45
N GLU A 9 22.45 -16.17 7.26
CA GLU A 9 21.64 -15.51 8.27
C GLU A 9 21.87 -13.99 8.26
N ILE A 10 20.84 -13.22 8.61
CA ILE A 10 20.96 -11.78 8.81
C ILE A 10 21.44 -11.59 10.24
N ILE A 11 22.64 -11.04 10.41
CA ILE A 11 23.21 -10.74 11.73
C ILE A 11 22.90 -9.32 12.19
N LYS A 12 22.70 -8.38 11.26
CA LYS A 12 22.25 -7.02 11.57
C LYS A 12 21.44 -6.43 10.41
N GLN A 13 20.24 -5.95 10.73
CA GLN A 13 19.39 -5.20 9.79
C GLN A 13 20.08 -3.87 9.41
N PRO A 14 19.94 -3.41 8.15
CA PRO A 14 19.10 -3.99 7.10
C PRO A 14 19.77 -5.11 6.30
N ASN A 15 21.10 -5.19 6.23
CA ASN A 15 21.78 -5.98 5.20
C ASN A 15 23.13 -6.62 5.57
N ILE A 16 23.49 -6.67 6.85
CA ILE A 16 24.70 -7.39 7.27
C ILE A 16 24.34 -8.87 7.45
N VAL A 17 25.01 -9.72 6.67
CA VAL A 17 24.76 -11.16 6.63
C VAL A 17 26.01 -11.94 7.01
N ARG A 18 25.80 -13.13 7.56
CA ARG A 18 26.83 -14.15 7.73
C ARG A 18 26.48 -15.35 6.86
N VAL A 19 27.45 -15.82 6.10
CA VAL A 19 27.36 -17.03 5.27
C VAL A 19 28.26 -18.09 5.87
N ILE A 20 27.70 -19.26 6.09
CA ILE A 20 28.37 -20.42 6.68
C ILE A 20 28.39 -21.52 5.63
N PHE A 21 29.58 -22.04 5.34
CA PHE A 21 29.78 -23.18 4.46
C PHE A 21 30.56 -24.28 5.21
N CYS A 22 30.02 -25.49 5.24
CA CYS A 22 30.61 -26.64 5.96
C CYS A 22 30.99 -26.30 7.43
N GLY A 23 30.14 -25.53 8.12
CA GLY A 23 30.35 -25.14 9.52
C GLY A 23 31.36 -24.02 9.76
N LYS A 24 31.97 -23.44 8.71
CA LYS A 24 32.89 -22.31 8.80
C LYS A 24 32.28 -21.04 8.22
N VAL A 25 32.62 -19.89 8.79
CA VAL A 25 32.22 -18.58 8.25
C VAL A 25 32.95 -18.37 6.91
N ALA A 26 32.18 -18.36 5.83
CA ALA A 26 32.67 -18.11 4.48
C ALA A 26 32.62 -16.62 4.12
N PHE A 27 31.70 -15.87 4.73
CA PHE A 27 31.58 -14.43 4.52
C PHE A 27 30.81 -13.79 5.68
N GLU A 28 31.23 -12.60 6.07
CA GLU A 28 30.49 -11.72 6.98
C GLU A 28 30.60 -10.28 6.49
N GLY A 29 29.47 -9.63 6.25
CA GLY A 29 29.47 -8.25 5.74
C GLY A 29 28.15 -7.81 5.11
N ALA A 30 28.14 -6.57 4.65
CA ALA A 30 27.00 -6.01 3.93
C ALA A 30 26.86 -6.63 2.53
N ILE A 31 25.63 -6.88 2.12
CA ILE A 31 25.27 -7.23 0.73
C ILE A 31 24.16 -6.30 0.23
N ASP A 32 24.04 -6.18 -1.08
CA ASP A 32 22.97 -5.45 -1.74
C ASP A 32 21.75 -6.37 -2.02
N GLU A 33 20.76 -5.85 -2.74
CA GLU A 33 19.57 -6.62 -3.14
C GLU A 33 19.84 -7.57 -4.33
N ASN A 34 21.05 -7.53 -4.89
CA ASN A 34 21.44 -8.41 -5.99
C ASN A 34 21.77 -9.82 -5.48
N GLU A 35 21.74 -10.79 -6.39
CA GLU A 35 22.18 -12.13 -6.06
C GLU A 35 23.71 -12.15 -5.95
N LYS A 36 24.22 -12.55 -4.79
CA LYS A 36 25.64 -12.76 -4.55
C LYS A 36 25.95 -14.25 -4.59
N VAL A 37 26.83 -14.63 -5.51
CA VAL A 37 27.28 -16.02 -5.71
C VAL A 37 28.58 -16.26 -4.96
N PHE A 38 28.67 -17.39 -4.27
CA PHE A 38 29.88 -17.84 -3.56
C PHE A 38 30.49 -19.00 -4.32
N LYS A 39 31.80 -18.89 -4.58
CA LYS A 39 32.59 -19.91 -5.26
C LYS A 39 33.75 -20.38 -4.39
N LEU A 40 34.06 -21.67 -4.46
CA LEU A 40 35.24 -22.27 -3.86
C LEU A 40 35.95 -23.07 -4.94
N LYS A 41 37.23 -22.76 -5.22
CA LYS A 41 38.01 -23.41 -6.29
C LYS A 41 37.24 -23.45 -7.63
N ASP A 42 36.66 -22.31 -8.00
CA ASP A 42 35.85 -22.10 -9.21
C ASP A 42 34.50 -22.84 -9.29
N GLU A 43 34.16 -23.68 -8.32
CA GLU A 43 32.83 -24.29 -8.20
C GLU A 43 31.87 -23.41 -7.40
N ILE A 44 30.63 -23.28 -7.88
CA ILE A 44 29.57 -22.54 -7.17
C ILE A 44 29.09 -23.37 -5.99
N VAL A 45 29.33 -22.87 -4.77
CA VAL A 45 28.93 -23.55 -3.53
C VAL A 45 27.56 -23.09 -3.04
N GLY A 46 27.12 -21.89 -3.44
CA GLY A 46 25.79 -21.35 -3.13
C GLY A 46 25.62 -19.91 -3.59
N SER A 47 24.39 -19.41 -3.51
CA SER A 47 24.07 -18.00 -3.71
C SER A 47 23.11 -17.50 -2.64
N ILE A 48 23.18 -16.21 -2.34
CA ILE A 48 22.24 -15.52 -1.47
C ILE A 48 21.68 -14.31 -2.20
N LYS A 49 20.42 -13.99 -1.92
CA LYS A 49 19.77 -12.77 -2.39
C LYS A 49 18.98 -12.19 -1.24
N LEU A 50 19.24 -10.93 -0.89
CA LEU A 50 18.36 -10.22 0.05
C LEU A 50 17.01 -10.01 -0.63
N LYS A 51 15.95 -10.40 0.09
CA LYS A 51 14.59 -10.06 -0.27
C LYS A 51 14.07 -9.10 0.77
N LYS A 52 13.51 -7.99 0.32
CA LYS A 52 12.80 -7.06 1.20
C LYS A 52 11.69 -7.82 1.92
N GLY A 53 11.75 -7.83 3.25
CA GLY A 53 10.73 -8.45 4.08
C GLY A 53 9.36 -7.80 3.83
N ARG A 54 8.29 -8.54 4.11
CA ARG A 54 6.95 -7.95 4.12
C ARG A 54 6.89 -6.99 5.31
N LYS A 55 6.50 -5.73 5.06
CA LYS A 55 6.32 -4.72 6.12
C LYS A 55 5.17 -5.07 7.06
N TYR A 56 4.19 -5.85 6.59
CA TYR A 56 3.01 -6.26 7.36
C TYR A 56 2.77 -7.76 7.22
N LEU A 57 2.24 -8.34 8.30
CA LEU A 57 1.75 -9.71 8.33
C LEU A 57 0.29 -9.68 8.76
N TRP A 58 -0.60 -10.22 7.93
CA TRP A 58 -1.96 -10.53 8.36
C TRP A 58 -1.92 -11.82 9.16
N LEU A 59 -2.13 -11.72 10.46
CA LEU A 59 -2.25 -12.88 11.33
C LEU A 59 -3.70 -13.36 11.30
N ALA A 60 -3.89 -14.58 10.80
CA ALA A 60 -5.14 -15.29 10.96
C ALA A 60 -4.85 -16.75 11.28
N SER A 61 -5.73 -17.34 12.07
CA SER A 61 -5.73 -18.76 12.41
C SER A 61 -6.84 -19.50 11.67
N SER A 62 -7.24 -19.01 10.49
CA SER A 62 -8.19 -19.67 9.59
C SER A 62 -7.88 -21.17 9.48
N GLY A 63 -8.85 -22.02 9.80
CA GLY A 63 -8.70 -23.47 9.71
C GLY A 63 -7.99 -24.15 10.89
N LYS A 64 -7.74 -23.42 11.99
CA LYS A 64 -7.37 -24.02 13.30
C LYS A 64 -8.60 -24.13 14.20
N GLU A 65 -8.58 -25.09 15.12
CA GLU A 65 -9.60 -25.21 16.18
C GLU A 65 -9.66 -23.91 16.98
N ASN A 66 -10.85 -23.33 17.13
CA ASN A 66 -11.07 -21.98 17.70
C ASN A 66 -10.28 -20.85 17.03
N GLY A 67 -9.87 -21.04 15.77
CA GLY A 67 -9.16 -20.05 14.98
C GLY A 67 -10.06 -18.93 14.49
N THR A 68 -9.51 -17.72 14.36
CA THR A 68 -10.19 -16.56 13.77
C THR A 68 -9.73 -16.39 12.33
N GLY A 69 -10.70 -16.37 11.41
CA GLY A 69 -10.43 -16.12 10.01
C GLY A 69 -9.99 -14.68 9.75
N VAL A 70 -9.40 -14.42 8.58
CA VAL A 70 -9.08 -13.06 8.09
C VAL A 70 -10.32 -12.16 7.87
N GLY A 71 -11.53 -12.65 8.13
CA GLY A 71 -12.80 -12.04 7.74
C GLY A 71 -13.35 -12.63 6.44
N ASN A 72 -14.69 -12.69 6.31
CA ASN A 72 -15.38 -12.98 5.05
C ASN A 72 -16.56 -12.00 4.89
N PRO A 73 -16.43 -10.92 4.09
CA PRO A 73 -15.29 -10.59 3.24
C PRO A 73 -14.03 -10.15 4.00
N LEU A 74 -12.88 -10.08 3.29
CA LEU A 74 -11.67 -9.45 3.82
C LEU A 74 -11.99 -8.02 4.30
N PRO A 75 -11.45 -7.60 5.47
CA PRO A 75 -11.69 -6.27 5.99
C PRO A 75 -11.09 -5.21 5.07
N ILE A 76 -11.85 -4.13 4.88
CA ILE A 76 -11.40 -2.90 4.26
C ILE A 76 -10.98 -1.92 5.37
N HIS A 77 -9.84 -1.25 5.20
CA HIS A 77 -9.33 -0.30 6.19
C HIS A 77 -9.78 1.10 5.83
N LEU A 78 -10.62 1.71 6.68
CA LEU A 78 -10.93 3.14 6.59
C LEU A 78 -9.95 3.91 7.46
N ALA A 79 -9.07 4.67 6.82
CA ALA A 79 -8.20 5.62 7.46
C ALA A 79 -8.90 6.97 7.63
N VAL A 80 -8.89 7.46 8.86
CA VAL A 80 -9.45 8.74 9.29
C VAL A 80 -8.35 9.52 10.02
N PRO A 81 -8.19 10.85 9.79
CA PRO A 81 -7.22 11.66 10.53
C PRO A 81 -7.47 11.61 12.03
N PHE A 82 -6.41 11.66 12.84
CA PHE A 82 -6.54 11.49 14.30
C PHE A 82 -7.44 12.54 14.93
N GLN A 83 -7.47 13.77 14.40
CA GLN A 83 -8.32 14.84 14.90
C GLN A 83 -9.82 14.49 14.75
N LYS A 84 -10.20 13.89 13.62
CA LYS A 84 -11.57 13.42 13.40
C LYS A 84 -11.90 12.19 14.24
N MET A 85 -10.92 11.30 14.45
CA MET A 85 -11.11 10.14 15.33
C MET A 85 -11.29 10.56 16.79
N ALA A 86 -10.59 11.59 17.25
CA ALA A 86 -10.73 12.11 18.61
C ALA A 86 -12.12 12.71 18.89
N GLU A 87 -12.79 13.19 17.85
CA GLU A 87 -14.17 13.72 17.90
C GLU A 87 -15.22 12.62 17.66
N TRP A 88 -14.82 11.41 17.27
CA TRP A 88 -15.75 10.33 16.94
C TRP A 88 -16.17 9.55 18.20
N THR A 89 -17.46 9.59 18.51
CA THR A 89 -18.03 8.82 19.61
C THR A 89 -18.03 7.33 19.29
N MET A 90 -17.48 6.53 20.21
CA MET A 90 -17.51 5.07 20.10
C MET A 90 -18.95 4.56 20.04
N GLY A 91 -19.24 3.69 19.06
CA GLY A 91 -20.58 3.13 18.84
C GLY A 91 -21.44 3.91 17.86
N GLU A 92 -21.06 5.14 17.49
CA GLU A 92 -21.73 5.89 16.44
C GLU A 92 -21.19 5.51 15.06
N GLU A 93 -22.06 5.56 14.06
CA GLU A 93 -21.65 5.31 12.68
C GLU A 93 -20.87 6.50 12.13
N TYR A 94 -19.66 6.25 11.62
CA TYR A 94 -18.84 7.28 10.98
C TYR A 94 -19.54 7.86 9.75
N GLN A 95 -19.67 9.18 9.72
CA GLN A 95 -20.28 9.91 8.61
C GLN A 95 -19.29 10.00 7.43
N LEU A 96 -19.39 9.03 6.53
CA LEU A 96 -18.63 9.02 5.29
C LEU A 96 -19.19 10.09 4.36
N GLY A 97 -18.40 11.14 4.09
CA GLY A 97 -18.78 12.20 3.14
C GLY A 97 -18.94 11.68 1.72
N ASP A 98 -19.34 12.58 0.80
CA ASP A 98 -19.62 12.26 -0.61
C ASP A 98 -18.40 11.76 -1.42
N THR A 99 -17.20 11.88 -0.86
CA THR A 99 -15.95 11.62 -1.57
C THR A 99 -15.01 10.80 -0.72
N ILE A 100 -14.41 9.78 -1.35
CA ILE A 100 -13.45 8.88 -0.72
C ILE A 100 -12.22 8.74 -1.59
N TRP A 101 -11.08 8.54 -0.96
CA TRP A 101 -9.83 8.17 -1.61
C TRP A 101 -9.62 6.67 -1.47
N ILE A 102 -8.96 6.04 -2.44
CA ILE A 102 -8.63 4.61 -2.43
C ILE A 102 -7.16 4.43 -2.76
N THR A 103 -6.45 3.69 -1.92
CA THR A 103 -5.03 3.35 -2.11
C THR A 103 -4.78 1.88 -1.78
N GLU A 104 -3.55 1.40 -2.02
CA GLU A 104 -3.11 0.07 -1.63
C GLU A 104 -2.42 0.11 -0.26
N GLY A 105 -2.89 -0.74 0.66
CA GLY A 105 -2.24 -0.93 1.95
C GLY A 105 -2.67 0.05 3.05
N LEU A 106 -2.66 -0.45 4.28
CA LEU A 106 -3.30 0.20 5.43
C LEU A 106 -2.51 1.43 5.89
N LEU A 107 -1.19 1.29 6.09
CA LEU A 107 -0.37 2.41 6.57
C LEU A 107 -0.32 3.57 5.56
N LYS A 108 -0.33 3.26 4.24
CA LYS A 108 -0.40 4.30 3.22
C LYS A 108 -1.69 5.09 3.36
N ALA A 109 -2.81 4.40 3.54
CA ALA A 109 -4.10 5.06 3.78
C ALA A 109 -4.06 5.97 5.01
N ASP A 110 -3.48 5.51 6.13
CA ASP A 110 -3.33 6.31 7.36
C ASP A 110 -2.49 7.57 7.12
N ARG A 111 -1.32 7.41 6.47
CA ARG A 111 -0.45 8.54 6.13
C ARG A 111 -1.14 9.54 5.21
N ILE A 112 -1.78 9.06 4.14
CA ILE A 112 -2.47 9.91 3.17
C ILE A 112 -3.63 10.65 3.86
N ALA A 113 -4.45 9.96 4.65
CA ALA A 113 -5.57 10.57 5.36
C ALA A 113 -5.10 11.73 6.24
N GLN A 114 -4.04 11.50 7.03
CA GLN A 114 -3.49 12.52 7.91
C GLN A 114 -2.91 13.70 7.11
N LEU A 115 -2.13 13.46 6.07
CA LEU A 115 -1.49 14.52 5.29
C LEU A 115 -2.49 15.35 4.48
N LEU A 116 -3.51 14.71 3.88
CA LEU A 116 -4.62 15.42 3.24
C LEU A 116 -5.34 16.34 4.23
N TYR A 117 -5.54 15.87 5.47
CA TYR A 117 -6.15 16.68 6.50
C TYR A 117 -5.25 17.85 6.93
N ASP A 118 -3.96 17.61 7.19
CA ASP A 118 -3.05 18.65 7.65
C ASP A 118 -2.88 19.78 6.61
N TYR A 119 -2.81 19.43 5.32
CA TYR A 119 -2.65 20.41 4.24
C TYR A 119 -3.93 21.08 3.77
N ARG A 120 -5.12 20.63 4.21
CA ARG A 120 -6.43 21.16 3.79
C ARG A 120 -6.59 22.68 3.93
N LYS A 121 -5.83 23.31 4.83
CA LYS A 121 -5.88 24.76 5.08
C LYS A 121 -4.82 25.56 4.32
N SER A 122 -3.86 24.89 3.68
CA SER A 122 -2.82 25.57 2.90
C SER A 122 -3.42 26.25 1.67
N SER A 123 -2.86 27.41 1.28
CA SER A 123 -3.32 28.17 0.11
C SER A 123 -3.25 27.32 -1.15
N VAL A 124 -2.14 26.60 -1.34
CA VAL A 124 -1.91 25.77 -2.54
C VAL A 124 -2.95 24.64 -2.66
N PHE A 125 -3.31 23.95 -1.56
CA PHE A 125 -4.37 22.93 -1.59
C PHE A 125 -5.73 23.50 -2.00
N LYS A 126 -6.06 24.70 -1.49
CA LYS A 126 -7.32 25.36 -1.81
C LYS A 126 -7.37 25.88 -3.23
N GLU A 127 -6.27 26.45 -3.72
CA GLU A 127 -6.14 26.92 -5.11
C GLU A 127 -6.31 25.75 -6.10
N GLN A 128 -5.75 24.58 -5.79
CA GLN A 128 -5.94 23.36 -6.58
C GLN A 128 -7.24 22.60 -6.25
N LYS A 129 -8.05 23.11 -5.32
CA LYS A 129 -9.33 22.53 -4.87
C LYS A 129 -9.22 21.08 -4.36
N ILE A 130 -8.04 20.68 -3.89
CA ILE A 130 -7.80 19.31 -3.38
C ILE A 130 -8.57 19.11 -2.07
N ASP A 131 -8.71 20.16 -1.26
CA ASP A 131 -9.48 20.15 -0.01
C ASP A 131 -10.95 19.74 -0.20
N THR A 132 -11.50 19.95 -1.41
CA THR A 132 -12.88 19.55 -1.77
C THR A 132 -13.10 18.05 -1.91
N PHE A 133 -12.02 17.25 -1.98
CA PHE A 133 -12.09 15.78 -2.04
C PHE A 133 -12.03 15.12 -0.66
N GLY A 134 -11.86 15.91 0.41
CA GLY A 134 -11.81 15.39 1.77
C GLY A 134 -10.56 14.55 2.06
N SER A 135 -10.59 13.85 3.20
CA SER A 135 -9.42 13.16 3.77
C SER A 135 -9.72 11.71 4.21
N ASN A 136 -10.85 11.15 3.79
CA ASN A 136 -11.21 9.76 4.11
C ASN A 136 -10.57 8.85 3.08
N VAL A 137 -9.73 7.91 3.52
CA VAL A 137 -8.95 7.05 2.61
C VAL A 137 -9.21 5.59 2.93
N PHE A 138 -9.55 4.80 1.92
CA PHE A 138 -9.64 3.35 2.06
C PHE A 138 -8.35 2.69 1.58
N GLY A 139 -7.73 1.92 2.47
CA GLY A 139 -6.59 1.07 2.16
C GLY A 139 -7.06 -0.33 1.81
N LEU A 140 -6.88 -0.73 0.54
CA LEU A 140 -7.25 -2.07 0.07
C LEU A 140 -6.05 -3.04 0.18
N PRO A 141 -6.28 -4.32 0.51
CA PRO A 141 -5.23 -5.35 0.51
C PRO A 141 -4.91 -5.80 -0.93
N GLY A 142 -4.29 -4.90 -1.70
CA GLY A 142 -3.96 -5.09 -3.11
C GLY A 142 -5.07 -4.62 -4.04
N VAL A 143 -4.66 -4.06 -5.20
CA VAL A 143 -5.58 -3.43 -6.18
C VAL A 143 -6.66 -4.36 -6.72
N GLN A 144 -6.41 -5.67 -6.74
CA GLN A 144 -7.39 -6.67 -7.23
C GLN A 144 -8.63 -6.82 -6.33
N THR A 145 -8.60 -6.26 -5.12
CA THR A 145 -9.67 -6.40 -4.12
C THR A 145 -10.68 -5.25 -4.13
N TYR A 146 -10.72 -4.44 -5.19
CA TYR A 146 -11.65 -3.32 -5.33
C TYR A 146 -13.13 -3.71 -5.17
N ASN A 147 -13.49 -4.96 -5.47
CA ASN A 147 -14.86 -5.44 -5.32
C ASN A 147 -15.36 -5.39 -3.87
N LEU A 148 -14.44 -5.39 -2.89
CA LEU A 148 -14.76 -5.31 -1.47
C LEU A 148 -15.37 -3.94 -1.09
N ILE A 149 -15.01 -2.86 -1.79
CA ILE A 149 -15.47 -1.51 -1.46
C ILE A 149 -16.79 -1.14 -2.16
N LEU A 150 -17.16 -1.84 -3.24
CA LEU A 150 -18.36 -1.54 -4.03
C LEU A 150 -19.67 -1.54 -3.21
N PRO A 151 -19.92 -2.52 -2.31
CA PRO A 151 -21.13 -2.50 -1.48
C PRO A 151 -21.20 -1.26 -0.60
N LEU A 152 -20.07 -0.84 -0.01
CA LEU A 152 -20.00 0.33 0.85
C LEU A 152 -20.22 1.62 0.06
N ILE A 153 -19.63 1.75 -1.13
CA ILE A 153 -19.86 2.88 -2.05
C ILE A 153 -21.35 3.03 -2.35
N LYS A 154 -22.03 1.93 -2.66
CA LYS A 154 -23.48 1.90 -2.94
C LYS A 154 -24.31 2.25 -1.70
N GLN A 155 -24.02 1.62 -0.56
CA GLN A 155 -24.77 1.83 0.69
C GLN A 155 -24.65 3.27 1.19
N LYS A 156 -23.43 3.84 1.13
CA LYS A 156 -23.12 5.19 1.60
C LYS A 156 -23.39 6.27 0.55
N LYS A 157 -23.86 5.90 -0.65
CA LYS A 157 -24.16 6.84 -1.74
C LYS A 157 -22.98 7.77 -2.05
N VAL A 158 -21.76 7.21 -2.01
CA VAL A 158 -20.55 7.94 -2.36
C VAL A 158 -20.67 8.45 -3.80
N LYS A 159 -20.36 9.72 -4.03
CA LYS A 159 -20.52 10.37 -5.35
C LYS A 159 -19.23 10.41 -6.15
N ARG A 160 -18.09 10.52 -5.46
CA ARG A 160 -16.76 10.66 -6.08
C ARG A 160 -15.76 9.72 -5.44
N VAL A 161 -14.95 9.07 -6.27
CA VAL A 161 -13.83 8.23 -5.84
C VAL A 161 -12.55 8.81 -6.42
N VAL A 162 -11.53 8.99 -5.58
CA VAL A 162 -10.18 9.40 -6.01
C VAL A 162 -9.22 8.22 -5.85
N LEU A 163 -8.63 7.76 -6.95
CA LEU A 163 -7.61 6.72 -6.93
C LEU A 163 -6.25 7.32 -6.62
N ALA A 164 -5.60 6.78 -5.58
CA ALA A 164 -4.27 7.14 -5.09
C ALA A 164 -3.34 5.92 -5.08
N TYR A 165 -3.24 5.25 -6.23
CA TYR A 165 -2.29 4.15 -6.41
C TYR A 165 -0.90 4.67 -6.76
N ASP A 166 0.14 3.89 -6.42
CA ASP A 166 1.52 4.23 -6.73
C ASP A 166 1.72 4.41 -8.24
N ILE A 167 2.68 5.24 -8.63
CA ILE A 167 2.90 5.58 -10.04
C ILE A 167 3.37 4.36 -10.87
N ASP A 168 3.99 3.37 -10.23
CA ASP A 168 4.37 2.10 -10.88
C ASP A 168 3.15 1.22 -11.22
N ALA A 169 2.02 1.41 -10.53
CA ALA A 169 0.74 0.78 -10.85
C ALA A 169 0.27 1.13 -12.27
N ALA A 170 0.61 2.32 -12.78
CA ALA A 170 0.26 2.75 -14.13
C ALA A 170 1.02 1.98 -15.22
N THR A 171 2.16 1.37 -14.90
CA THR A 171 2.97 0.58 -15.85
C THR A 171 2.63 -0.90 -15.85
N ASN A 172 1.98 -1.40 -14.79
CA ASN A 172 1.68 -2.81 -14.62
C ASN A 172 0.32 -3.17 -15.26
N ASP A 173 0.34 -3.98 -16.32
CA ASP A 173 -0.87 -4.38 -17.05
C ASP A 173 -1.90 -5.11 -16.19
N TYR A 174 -1.43 -5.87 -15.18
CA TYR A 174 -2.32 -6.51 -14.21
C TYR A 174 -3.10 -5.47 -13.39
N VAL A 175 -2.43 -4.39 -12.98
CA VAL A 175 -3.07 -3.31 -12.24
C VAL A 175 -4.03 -2.55 -13.14
N LYS A 176 -3.61 -2.17 -14.36
CA LYS A 176 -4.48 -1.51 -15.36
C LYS A 176 -5.79 -2.27 -15.59
N MET A 177 -5.72 -3.60 -15.71
CA MET A 177 -6.91 -4.44 -15.87
C MET A 177 -7.89 -4.28 -14.70
N HIS A 178 -7.40 -4.30 -13.46
CA HIS A 178 -8.25 -4.13 -12.27
C HIS A 178 -8.80 -2.71 -12.16
N LEU A 179 -8.02 -1.69 -12.49
CA LEU A 179 -8.48 -0.30 -12.55
C LEU A 179 -9.59 -0.12 -13.58
N PHE A 180 -9.44 -0.71 -14.76
CA PHE A 180 -10.46 -0.66 -15.82
C PHE A 180 -11.75 -1.34 -15.39
N ARG A 181 -11.68 -2.52 -14.75
CA ARG A 181 -12.86 -3.19 -14.22
C ARG A 181 -13.52 -2.39 -13.11
N PHE A 182 -12.73 -1.82 -12.22
CA PHE A 182 -13.24 -0.98 -11.14
C PHE A 182 -13.94 0.26 -11.67
N SER A 183 -13.32 0.95 -12.63
CA SER A 183 -13.90 2.10 -13.35
C SER A 183 -15.26 1.77 -13.97
N LYS A 184 -15.40 0.60 -14.62
CA LYS A 184 -16.68 0.14 -15.16
C LYS A 184 -17.74 -0.05 -14.09
N GLU A 185 -17.40 -0.65 -12.95
CA GLU A 185 -18.35 -0.84 -11.86
C GLU A 185 -18.77 0.49 -11.21
N LEU A 186 -17.84 1.43 -11.04
CA LEU A 186 -18.16 2.77 -10.53
C LEU A 186 -19.04 3.56 -11.49
N SER A 187 -18.78 3.48 -12.79
CA SER A 187 -19.61 4.12 -13.82
C SER A 187 -21.07 3.60 -13.78
N LYS A 188 -21.27 2.29 -13.62
CA LYS A 188 -22.62 1.70 -13.44
C LYS A 188 -23.34 2.22 -12.20
N LEU A 189 -22.60 2.60 -11.16
CA LEU A 189 -23.13 3.17 -9.93
C LEU A 189 -23.35 4.69 -10.02
N GLY A 190 -23.00 5.34 -11.15
CA GLY A 190 -23.08 6.79 -11.30
C GLY A 190 -22.05 7.55 -10.46
N VAL A 191 -20.95 6.90 -10.09
CA VAL A 191 -19.88 7.48 -9.27
C VAL A 191 -18.81 8.06 -10.17
N GLU A 192 -18.48 9.34 -9.96
CA GLU A 192 -17.40 10.00 -10.69
C GLU A 192 -16.05 9.45 -10.23
N LEU A 193 -15.18 9.15 -11.20
CA LEU A 193 -13.86 8.61 -10.93
C LEU A 193 -12.78 9.64 -11.23
N TYR A 194 -11.95 9.89 -10.24
CA TYR A 194 -10.77 10.73 -10.32
C TYR A 194 -9.52 9.89 -10.06
N THR A 195 -8.39 10.36 -10.57
CA THR A 195 -7.07 9.82 -10.26
C THR A 195 -6.14 10.96 -9.83
N SER A 196 -5.30 10.70 -8.85
CA SER A 196 -4.17 11.57 -8.53
C SER A 196 -2.97 11.25 -9.41
N ILE A 197 -2.34 12.27 -9.98
CA ILE A 197 -1.20 12.17 -10.89
C ILE A 197 -0.10 13.13 -10.40
N TRP A 198 1.15 12.70 -10.45
CA TRP A 198 2.34 13.50 -10.14
C TRP A 198 3.52 13.00 -10.98
N ASN A 199 4.68 13.65 -10.88
CA ASN A 199 5.86 13.18 -11.61
C ASN A 199 6.47 11.95 -10.90
N ALA A 200 6.72 10.88 -11.64
CA ALA A 200 7.29 9.63 -11.10
C ALA A 200 8.67 9.81 -10.46
N ASP A 201 9.41 10.85 -10.86
CA ASP A 201 10.72 11.18 -10.29
C ASP A 201 10.62 11.85 -8.91
N GLU A 202 9.46 12.40 -8.55
CA GLU A 202 9.26 13.11 -7.28
C GLU A 202 8.98 12.14 -6.12
N ALA A 203 8.13 11.14 -6.37
CA ALA A 203 7.71 10.20 -5.35
C ALA A 203 7.12 8.92 -5.95
N LYS A 204 7.31 7.80 -5.24
CA LYS A 204 6.74 6.51 -5.65
C LYS A 204 5.23 6.42 -5.38
N GLY A 205 4.80 6.81 -4.18
CA GLY A 205 3.41 6.78 -3.73
C GLY A 205 2.91 8.17 -3.32
N LEU A 206 1.60 8.33 -3.22
CA LEU A 206 0.99 9.60 -2.79
C LEU A 206 1.39 9.96 -1.35
N ASP A 207 1.58 8.97 -0.47
CA ASP A 207 2.05 9.20 0.89
C ASP A 207 3.46 9.80 0.94
N ASP A 208 4.34 9.38 0.03
CA ASP A 208 5.69 9.94 -0.11
C ASP A 208 5.65 11.34 -0.73
N LEU A 209 4.82 11.56 -1.76
CA LEU A 209 4.64 12.87 -2.40
C LEU A 209 4.20 13.93 -1.38
N LEU A 210 3.13 13.64 -0.63
CA LEU A 210 2.60 14.53 0.38
C LEU A 210 3.59 14.73 1.54
N HIS A 211 4.38 13.71 1.89
CA HIS A 211 5.44 13.86 2.90
C HIS A 211 6.52 14.87 2.47
N LEU A 212 6.84 14.92 1.17
CA LEU A 212 7.72 15.93 0.58
C LEU A 212 7.08 17.30 0.40
N LYS A 213 5.83 17.50 0.89
CA LYS A 213 5.04 18.72 0.72
C LYS A 213 4.76 19.08 -0.74
N LEU A 214 4.85 18.10 -1.63
CA LEU A 214 4.41 18.19 -3.01
C LEU A 214 2.94 17.75 -3.08
N ILE A 215 2.25 18.19 -4.12
CA ILE A 215 0.81 17.94 -4.27
C ILE A 215 0.51 17.30 -5.62
N PRO A 216 -0.42 16.34 -5.67
CA PRO A 216 -0.81 15.73 -6.92
C PRO A 216 -1.75 16.64 -7.70
N THR A 217 -1.79 16.48 -9.02
CA THR A 217 -2.91 16.94 -9.84
C THR A 217 -4.03 15.89 -9.79
N ILE A 218 -5.25 16.32 -9.52
CA ILE A 218 -6.43 15.44 -9.53
C ILE A 218 -7.16 15.57 -10.86
N VAL A 219 -7.27 14.47 -11.60
CA VAL A 219 -7.85 14.43 -12.94
C VAL A 219 -9.06 13.51 -12.95
N ARG A 220 -10.17 13.96 -13.55
CA ARG A 220 -11.34 13.12 -13.77
C ARG A 220 -11.10 12.17 -14.94
N ILE A 221 -11.45 10.90 -14.76
CA ILE A 221 -11.23 9.84 -15.77
C ILE A 221 -12.50 9.07 -16.14
N ALA A 222 -13.60 9.19 -15.38
CA ALA A 222 -14.95 8.76 -15.76
C ALA A 222 -16.01 9.59 -15.03
#